data_AF-A0A957CY73-F1
#
_entry.id   AF-A0A957CY73-F1
#
_cell.length_a   1.000
_cell.length_b   1.000
_cell.length_c   1.000
_cell.angle_alpha   90.00
_cell.angle_beta   90.00
_cell.angle_gamma   90.00
#
_symmetry.space_group_name_H-M   'P 1'
#
loop_
_entity.id
_entity.type
_entity.pdbx_description
1 polymer ?
#
loop_
_entity_poly.entity_id
_entity_poly.type
_entity_poly.pdbx_seq_one_letter_code
_entity_poly.pdbx_strand_id
1 'polypeptide(L)'
;MSDLSARFIGEPVEVVFEKPPLFSKKPPCPGAFIWRGQTFAVLSVIKEWRDFRRRGRMSSNMRPENLAKAAKRGSWGVGRYYFQIMVENGRIFELYYDRAPKGQKQREGSWHLNRELFP
;
A
#
# COMPACT_ATOMS: atom_id res chain seq x y z
N MET A 1 -15.26 -5.32 22.21
CA MET A 1 -14.56 -4.97 20.96
C MET A 1 -13.89 -6.24 20.49
N SER A 2 -14.47 -6.92 19.49
CA SER A 2 -13.92 -8.16 18.95
C SER A 2 -12.53 -7.87 18.37
N ASP A 3 -11.51 -8.57 18.85
CA ASP A 3 -10.15 -8.42 18.37
C ASP A 3 -10.05 -9.14 17.02
N LEU A 4 -9.88 -8.39 15.93
CA LEU A 4 -9.72 -8.97 14.60
C LEU A 4 -8.41 -9.75 14.57
N SER A 5 -8.49 -11.07 14.42
CA SER A 5 -7.28 -11.87 14.23
C SER A 5 -6.68 -11.59 12.84
N ALA A 6 -5.36 -11.66 12.73
CA ALA A 6 -4.67 -11.29 11.50
C ALA A 6 -3.66 -12.36 11.07
N ARG A 7 -3.69 -12.72 9.78
CA ARG A 7 -2.65 -13.52 9.14
C ARG A 7 -1.76 -12.62 8.30
N PHE A 8 -0.52 -12.44 8.72
CA PHE A 8 0.48 -11.68 7.97
C PHE A 8 0.89 -12.44 6.69
N ILE A 9 1.07 -11.69 5.60
CA ILE A 9 1.41 -12.24 4.27
C ILE A 9 2.68 -11.56 3.74
N GLY A 10 2.66 -10.24 3.54
CA GLY A 10 3.83 -9.47 3.11
C GLY A 10 4.30 -9.73 1.67
N GLU A 11 3.47 -10.30 0.82
CA GLU A 11 3.84 -10.73 -0.54
C GLU A 11 3.50 -9.66 -1.60
N PRO A 12 4.25 -9.59 -2.73
CA PRO A 12 3.89 -8.73 -3.85
C PRO A 12 2.58 -9.21 -4.51
N VAL A 13 1.83 -8.26 -5.06
CA VAL A 13 0.62 -8.53 -5.84
C VAL A 13 0.57 -7.66 -7.10
N GLU A 14 -0.12 -8.15 -8.11
CA GLU A 14 -0.53 -7.32 -9.24
C GLU A 14 -1.87 -6.67 -8.93
N VAL A 15 -2.12 -5.49 -9.50
CA VAL A 15 -3.39 -4.78 -9.28
C VAL A 15 -4.03 -4.41 -10.61
N VAL A 16 -5.35 -4.42 -10.62
CA VAL A 16 -6.17 -4.02 -11.76
C VAL A 16 -6.97 -2.80 -11.36
N PHE A 17 -6.88 -1.74 -12.16
CA PHE A 17 -7.70 -0.55 -12.01
C PHE A 17 -8.83 -0.56 -13.03
N GLU A 18 -10.06 -0.24 -12.61
CA GLU A 18 -11.18 -0.05 -13.53
C GLU A 18 -10.91 1.11 -14.51
N LYS A 19 -10.25 2.16 -14.02
CA LYS A 19 -9.73 3.27 -14.82
C LYS A 19 -8.26 3.47 -14.50
N PRO A 20 -7.37 3.58 -15.51
CA PRO A 20 -5.96 3.84 -15.26
C PRO A 20 -5.77 5.06 -14.35
N PRO A 21 -4.89 5.00 -13.35
CA PRO A 21 -4.70 6.11 -12.42
C PRO A 21 -4.12 7.32 -13.15
N LEU A 22 -4.73 8.49 -12.93
CA LEU A 22 -4.23 9.78 -13.45
C LEU A 22 -2.79 10.10 -13.00
N PHE A 23 -2.40 9.59 -11.83
CA PHE A 23 -1.05 9.76 -11.28
C PHE A 23 -0.48 8.45 -10.73
N SER A 24 0.45 7.81 -11.44
CA SER A 24 1.05 6.52 -11.05
C SER A 24 1.70 6.53 -9.65
N LYS A 25 2.17 7.70 -9.18
CA LYS A 25 2.82 7.86 -7.86
C LYS A 25 1.87 8.17 -6.71
N LYS A 26 0.59 8.35 -7.01
CA LYS A 26 -0.50 8.45 -6.03
C LYS A 26 -1.70 7.64 -6.51
N PRO A 27 -1.55 6.31 -6.64
CA PRO A 27 -2.62 5.50 -7.17
C PRO A 27 -3.80 5.47 -6.17
N PRO A 28 -5.05 5.42 -6.66
CA PRO A 28 -6.21 5.14 -5.84
C PRO A 28 -6.20 3.68 -5.36
N CYS A 29 -7.21 3.28 -4.59
CA CYS A 29 -7.47 1.85 -4.36
C CYS A 29 -7.71 1.16 -5.70
N PRO A 30 -7.13 -0.03 -5.95
CA PRO A 30 -7.43 -0.82 -7.14
C PRO A 30 -8.85 -1.40 -7.07
N GLY A 31 -9.39 -1.78 -8.23
CA GLY A 31 -10.67 -2.50 -8.35
C GLY A 31 -10.52 -4.00 -8.17
N ALA A 32 -9.32 -4.56 -8.41
CA ALA A 32 -8.98 -5.94 -8.08
C ALA A 32 -7.48 -6.09 -7.83
N PHE A 33 -7.07 -7.20 -7.20
CA PHE A 33 -5.67 -7.61 -7.12
C PHE A 33 -5.52 -9.10 -7.43
N ILE A 34 -4.36 -9.46 -7.95
CA ILE A 34 -3.99 -10.84 -8.27
C ILE A 34 -2.91 -11.29 -7.29
N TRP A 35 -3.20 -12.34 -6.54
CA TRP A 35 -2.29 -12.95 -5.58
C TRP A 35 -2.21 -14.45 -5.81
N ARG A 36 -1.00 -14.98 -6.03
CA ARG A 36 -0.74 -16.40 -6.33
C ARG A 36 -1.60 -16.98 -7.47
N GLY A 37 -1.81 -16.18 -8.51
CA GLY A 37 -2.61 -16.55 -9.68
C GLY A 37 -4.13 -16.48 -9.48
N GLN A 38 -4.61 -16.08 -8.30
CA GLN A 38 -6.02 -15.87 -8.02
C GLN A 38 -6.36 -14.38 -8.02
N THR A 39 -7.46 -14.04 -8.71
CA THR A 39 -8.00 -12.67 -8.74
C THR A 39 -8.99 -12.46 -7.60
N PHE A 40 -8.87 -11.32 -6.93
CA PHE A 40 -9.74 -10.87 -5.85
C PHE A 40 -10.35 -9.52 -6.22
N ALA A 41 -11.65 -9.49 -6.47
CA ALA A 41 -12.38 -8.25 -6.75
C ALA A 41 -12.58 -7.45 -5.46
N VAL A 42 -12.28 -6.15 -5.51
CA VAL A 42 -12.50 -5.22 -4.40
C VAL A 42 -13.96 -4.78 -4.42
N LEU A 43 -14.71 -5.16 -3.39
CA LEU A 43 -16.12 -4.77 -3.26
C LEU A 43 -16.27 -3.40 -2.59
N SER A 44 -15.46 -3.13 -1.57
CA SER A 44 -15.47 -1.83 -0.89
C SER A 44 -14.16 -1.55 -0.16
N VAL A 45 -13.87 -0.26 0.02
CA VAL A 45 -12.77 0.22 0.86
C VAL A 45 -13.31 0.49 2.26
N ILE A 46 -12.79 -0.22 3.25
CA ILE A 46 -13.13 -0.02 4.66
C ILE A 46 -12.33 1.15 5.23
N LYS A 47 -11.02 1.20 4.94
CA LYS A 47 -10.11 2.28 5.41
C LYS A 47 -9.03 2.57 4.37
N GLU A 48 -8.68 3.85 4.22
CA GLU A 48 -7.47 4.31 3.52
C GLU A 48 -6.63 5.14 4.49
N TRP A 49 -5.31 4.91 4.51
CA TRP A 49 -4.39 5.77 5.23
C TRP A 49 -3.01 5.82 4.57
N ARG A 50 -2.20 6.79 4.98
CA ARG A 50 -0.87 7.03 4.38
C ARG A 50 0.18 7.08 5.47
N ASP A 51 1.24 6.31 5.30
CA ASP A 51 2.43 6.34 6.15
C ASP A 51 3.58 7.00 5.37
N PHE A 52 3.89 8.25 5.68
CA PHE A 52 4.96 8.99 5.04
C PHE A 52 6.33 8.78 5.69
N ARG A 53 6.43 7.89 6.70
CA ARG A 53 7.72 7.58 7.32
C ARG A 53 8.65 6.94 6.30
N ARG A 54 9.91 7.39 6.30
CA ARG A 54 10.98 6.79 5.50
C ARG A 54 11.49 5.52 6.19
N ARG A 55 11.85 4.50 5.40
CA ARG A 55 12.37 3.21 5.89
C ARG A 55 13.59 2.77 5.05
N GLY A 56 14.35 1.79 5.56
CA GLY A 56 15.52 1.23 4.86
C GLY A 56 16.65 2.24 4.66
N ARG A 57 17.37 2.16 3.53
CA ARG A 57 18.49 3.07 3.17
C ARG A 57 18.14 4.56 3.23
N MET A 58 16.85 4.91 3.18
CA MET A 58 16.35 6.28 3.20
C MET A 58 16.05 6.80 4.62
N SER A 59 16.22 5.99 5.67
CA SER A 59 16.00 6.39 7.06
C SER A 59 17.06 7.37 7.57
N SER A 60 18.30 7.27 7.10
CA SER A 60 19.45 8.08 7.55
C SER A 60 19.81 9.24 6.62
N ASN A 61 19.15 9.37 5.47
CA ASN A 61 19.55 10.31 4.41
C ASN A 61 18.83 11.67 4.54
N MET A 62 18.94 12.35 5.71
CA MET A 62 18.51 13.76 5.89
C MET A 62 18.89 14.39 7.24
N ARG A 63 19.04 15.73 7.25
CA ARG A 63 19.12 16.55 8.48
C ARG A 63 17.79 16.57 9.25
N PRO A 64 17.79 16.64 10.60
CA PRO A 64 16.59 16.52 11.47
C PRO A 64 15.45 17.48 11.14
N GLU A 65 15.77 18.71 10.76
CA GLU A 65 14.80 19.78 10.47
C GLU A 65 13.91 19.44 9.25
N ASN A 66 14.43 18.66 8.31
CA ASN A 66 13.70 18.21 7.12
C ASN A 66 12.90 16.92 7.37
N LEU A 67 13.24 16.13 8.39
CA LEU A 67 12.50 14.92 8.79
C LEU A 67 11.10 15.27 9.31
N ALA A 68 10.98 16.28 10.18
CA ALA A 68 9.70 16.70 10.73
C ALA A 68 8.74 17.25 9.65
N LYS A 69 9.28 18.01 8.69
CA LYS A 69 8.51 18.54 7.54
C LYS A 69 8.11 17.42 6.56
N ALA A 70 9.03 16.48 6.28
CA ALA A 70 8.76 15.33 5.40
C ALA A 70 7.78 14.32 6.02
N ALA A 71 7.76 14.15 7.34
CA ALA A 71 6.78 13.31 8.03
C ALA A 71 5.36 13.89 7.92
N LYS A 72 5.22 15.23 7.97
CA LYS A 72 3.92 15.92 7.82
C LYS A 72 3.44 16.06 6.37
N ARG A 73 4.32 16.37 5.42
CA ARG A 73 3.95 16.67 4.01
C ARG A 73 4.20 15.51 3.04
N GLY A 74 4.90 14.46 3.48
CA GLY A 74 5.49 13.46 2.60
C GLY A 74 6.77 13.96 1.94
N SER A 75 7.69 13.04 1.63
CA SER A 75 8.78 13.30 0.69
C SER A 75 8.42 12.80 -0.71
N TRP A 76 8.98 13.44 -1.73
CA TRP A 76 8.82 13.04 -3.12
C TRP A 76 9.31 11.60 -3.32
N GLY A 77 8.40 10.67 -3.55
CA GLY A 77 8.70 9.26 -3.84
C GLY A 77 9.03 8.35 -2.66
N VAL A 78 8.59 8.67 -1.43
CA VAL A 78 8.79 7.79 -0.26
C VAL A 78 7.54 7.73 0.62
N GLY A 79 7.28 6.56 1.21
CA GLY A 79 6.10 6.28 2.05
C GLY A 79 5.18 5.21 1.45
N ARG A 80 4.18 4.79 2.20
CA ARG A 80 3.24 3.73 1.83
C ARG A 80 1.81 4.22 1.89
N TYR A 81 1.01 3.85 0.89
CA TYR A 81 -0.42 4.07 0.89
C TYR A 81 -1.09 2.75 1.20
N TYR A 82 -1.95 2.74 2.21
CA TYR A 82 -2.58 1.53 2.72
C TYR A 82 -4.07 1.57 2.43
N PHE A 83 -4.61 0.40 2.12
CA PHE A 83 -6.01 0.17 1.87
C PHE A 83 -6.44 -1.08 2.63
N GLN A 84 -7.39 -0.94 3.55
CA GLN A 84 -8.13 -2.06 4.10
C GLN A 84 -9.40 -2.21 3.27
N ILE A 85 -9.57 -3.37 2.66
CA ILE A 85 -10.60 -3.63 1.67
C ILE A 85 -11.39 -4.88 2.02
N MET A 86 -12.63 -4.91 1.57
CA MET A 86 -13.47 -6.10 1.56
C MET A 86 -13.49 -6.67 0.14
N VAL A 87 -13.34 -7.98 0.02
CA VAL A 87 -13.48 -8.70 -1.25
C VAL A 87 -14.67 -9.66 -1.20
N GLU A 88 -14.92 -10.37 -2.30
CA GLU A 88 -15.92 -11.43 -2.36
C GLU A 88 -15.76 -12.44 -1.21
N ASN A 89 -16.90 -12.99 -0.76
CA ASN A 89 -17.00 -13.88 0.41
C ASN A 89 -16.71 -13.21 1.76
N GLY A 90 -16.75 -11.88 1.85
CA GLY A 90 -16.64 -11.14 3.11
C GLY A 90 -15.24 -11.10 3.72
N ARG A 91 -14.23 -11.56 2.98
CA ARG A 91 -12.83 -11.55 3.43
C ARG A 91 -12.30 -10.12 3.44
N ILE A 92 -11.48 -9.81 4.44
CA ILE A 92 -10.89 -8.49 4.61
C ILE A 92 -9.38 -8.59 4.42
N PHE A 93 -8.84 -7.72 3.57
CA PHE A 93 -7.41 -7.65 3.30
C PHE A 93 -6.87 -6.24 3.51
N GLU A 94 -5.60 -6.16 3.87
CA GLU A 94 -4.84 -4.92 3.80
C GLU A 94 -3.81 -4.98 2.68
N LEU A 95 -3.88 -4.05 1.75
CA LEU A 95 -2.86 -3.80 0.74
C LEU A 95 -2.05 -2.57 1.09
N TYR A 96 -0.84 -2.51 0.56
CA TYR A 96 -0.12 -1.25 0.47
C TYR A 96 0.63 -1.07 -0.84
N TYR A 97 0.66 0.18 -1.29
CA TYR A 97 1.55 0.66 -2.34
C TYR A 97 2.79 1.29 -1.72
N ASP A 98 3.95 0.65 -1.88
CA ASP A 98 5.23 1.20 -1.47
C ASP A 98 5.77 2.13 -2.54
N ARG A 99 5.85 3.43 -2.22
CA ARG A 99 6.27 4.47 -3.17
C ARG A 99 7.77 4.53 -3.35
N ALA A 100 8.54 3.86 -2.49
CA ALA A 100 10.00 3.90 -2.56
C ALA A 100 10.49 3.21 -3.86
N PRO A 101 11.31 3.90 -4.68
CA PRO A 101 11.89 3.29 -5.87
C PRO A 101 12.86 2.17 -5.47
N LYS A 102 12.75 1.01 -6.11
CA LYS A 102 13.62 -0.17 -5.85
C LYS A 102 14.81 -0.29 -6.83
N GLY A 103 15.18 0.79 -7.53
CA GLY A 103 16.33 0.83 -8.43
C GLY A 103 16.09 1.71 -9.66
N GLN A 104 17.05 1.77 -10.59
CA GLN A 104 16.96 2.62 -11.79
C GLN A 104 15.82 2.21 -12.74
N LYS A 105 15.44 0.92 -12.78
CA LYS A 105 14.39 0.36 -13.64
C LYS A 105 12.99 0.32 -13.01
N GLN A 106 12.88 0.47 -11.68
CA GLN A 106 11.61 0.49 -10.94
C GLN A 106 11.42 1.85 -10.30
N ARG A 107 11.20 2.87 -11.16
CA ARG A 107 10.89 4.25 -10.75
C ARG A 107 9.45 4.40 -10.23
N GLU A 108 8.63 3.40 -10.50
CA GLU A 108 7.25 3.29 -10.03
C GLU A 108 7.25 2.39 -8.78
N GLY A 109 6.43 2.76 -7.79
CA GLY A 109 6.31 1.99 -6.55
C GLY A 109 5.74 0.58 -6.78
N SER A 110 5.61 -0.20 -5.70
CA SER A 110 5.21 -1.61 -5.77
C SER A 110 4.05 -1.94 -4.82
N TRP A 111 3.12 -2.75 -5.31
CA TRP A 111 1.96 -3.22 -4.55
C TRP A 111 2.28 -4.50 -3.80
N HIS A 112 1.78 -4.59 -2.56
CA HIS A 112 1.95 -5.74 -1.70
C HIS A 112 0.66 -6.01 -0.91
N LEU A 113 0.40 -7.28 -0.64
CA LEU A 113 -0.60 -7.74 0.30
C LEU A 113 0.04 -7.84 1.69
N ASN A 114 -0.42 -7.00 2.61
CA ASN A 114 0.13 -6.93 3.97
C ASN A 114 -0.34 -8.13 4.81
N ARG A 115 -1.66 -8.26 4.95
CA ARG A 115 -2.30 -9.26 5.82
C ARG A 115 -3.76 -9.46 5.43
N GLU A 116 -4.28 -10.61 5.85
CA GLU A 116 -5.70 -10.93 5.87
C GLU A 116 -6.22 -10.75 7.30
N LEU A 117 -7.42 -10.20 7.45
CA LEU A 117 -8.09 -9.97 8.73
C LEU A 117 -9.33 -10.86 8.82
N PHE A 118 -9.53 -11.46 10.00
CA PHE A 118 -10.67 -12.31 10.30
C PHE A 118 -11.48 -11.68 11.45
N PRO A 119 -12.83 -11.67 11.33
CA PRO A 119 -13.75 -11.25 12.39
C PRO A 119 -13.57 -12.01 13.71
#